data_AF-A0A522HD74-F1
#
_entry.id   AF-A0A522HD74-F1
#
_cell.length_a   1.000
_cell.length_b   1.000
_cell.length_c   1.000
_cell.angle_alpha   90.00
_cell.angle_beta   90.00
_cell.angle_gamma   90.00
#
_symmetry.space_group_name_H-M   'P 1'
#
loop_
_entity.id
_entity.type
_entity.pdbx_description
1 polymer ?
#
loop_
_entity_poly.entity_id
_entity_poly.type
_entity_poly.pdbx_seq_one_letter_code
_entity_poly.pdbx_strand_id
1 'polypeptide(L)'
;VAEAAAGGGGSLRDGVTPANDTAIDRAVNSPAVDPSSDSRRAAAIHAKFCDSVDFSAYGGTKLCPAVSQMPGGDKRMDSLVDGAGQNGKDPDLTFSPEQVDAARMYVQNSIDRSVGRDLGKGEAMTPKGIEYTGLRTQYEAILDAAGFPQRQAIADRTANPATKGLLDDALQAPSAAAYYNATASKYAKQVGYVSYAELERFEVGRRYANTDYQADLQAMSGDNLVREQIRVANLNNWLLLEVKNAVQQQAIINGQVLASMARGEYAPILQAKLGQVDQSLGREH
;
A
#
# COMPACT_ATOMS: atom_id res chain seq x y z
N VAL A 1 15.51 -22.04 21.33
CA VAL A 1 15.31 -20.62 21.68
C VAL A 1 14.54 -20.02 20.53
N ALA A 2 13.29 -19.62 20.79
CA ALA A 2 12.37 -19.16 19.76
C ALA A 2 12.90 -17.87 19.11
N GLU A 3 13.12 -17.90 17.79
CA GLU A 3 13.19 -16.67 17.02
C GLU A 3 11.82 -16.00 17.14
N ALA A 4 11.79 -14.85 17.81
CA ALA A 4 10.63 -14.00 17.84
C ALA A 4 10.27 -13.63 16.41
N ALA A 5 9.11 -14.09 15.93
CA ALA A 5 8.49 -13.55 14.73
C ALA A 5 8.26 -12.06 14.97
N ALA A 6 9.13 -11.23 14.42
CA ALA A 6 8.93 -9.79 14.37
C ALA A 6 7.67 -9.53 13.52
N GLY A 7 6.54 -9.32 14.20
CA GLY A 7 5.27 -9.00 13.56
C GLY A 7 5.38 -7.68 12.81
N GLY A 8 5.23 -7.74 11.49
CA GLY A 8 5.22 -6.60 10.58
C GLY A 8 6.09 -6.85 9.35
N GLY A 9 5.52 -6.64 8.16
CA GLY A 9 6.35 -6.54 6.96
C GLY A 9 7.25 -5.32 7.12
N GLY A 10 8.55 -5.45 6.86
CA GLY A 10 9.47 -4.31 6.94
C GLY A 10 8.94 -3.15 6.09
N SER A 11 8.80 -1.96 6.67
CA SER A 11 8.22 -0.80 5.97
C SER A 11 8.94 -0.58 4.64
N LEU A 12 8.17 -0.52 3.55
CA LEU A 12 8.67 0.00 2.29
C LEU A 12 9.17 1.43 2.53
N ARG A 13 10.35 1.75 2.01
CA ARG A 13 10.91 3.10 2.03
C ARG A 13 11.20 3.52 0.60
N ASP A 14 10.73 4.69 0.24
CA ASP A 14 10.98 5.30 -1.05
C ASP A 14 12.48 5.58 -1.20
N GLY A 15 13.01 5.36 -2.41
CA GLY A 15 14.45 5.39 -2.69
C GLY A 15 15.24 4.16 -2.24
N VAL A 16 14.60 3.16 -1.62
CA VAL A 16 15.27 1.93 -1.14
C VAL A 16 14.71 0.68 -1.83
N THR A 17 13.39 0.53 -1.88
CA THR A 17 12.78 -0.69 -2.41
C THR A 17 12.47 -0.54 -3.91
N PRO A 18 13.09 -1.34 -4.80
CA PRO A 18 12.80 -1.27 -6.22
C PRO A 18 11.35 -1.68 -6.52
N ALA A 19 10.73 -1.04 -7.51
CA ALA A 19 9.45 -1.49 -8.07
C ALA A 19 9.68 -2.54 -9.16
N ASN A 20 8.67 -3.35 -9.45
CA ASN A 20 8.76 -4.35 -10.52
C ASN A 20 8.71 -3.69 -11.91
N ASP A 21 7.87 -2.66 -12.06
CA ASP A 21 7.76 -1.86 -13.27
C ASP A 21 8.73 -0.67 -13.26
N THR A 22 9.57 -0.56 -14.29
CA THR A 22 10.61 0.49 -14.39
C THR A 22 10.08 1.93 -14.41
N ALA A 23 8.86 2.17 -14.93
CA ALA A 23 8.29 3.51 -14.95
C ALA A 23 7.78 3.89 -13.55
N ILE A 24 7.18 2.93 -12.85
CA ILE A 24 6.75 3.07 -11.46
C ILE A 24 7.96 3.23 -10.55
N ASP A 25 8.99 2.41 -10.72
CA ASP A 25 10.27 2.49 -9.98
C ASP A 25 10.86 3.89 -10.08
N ARG A 26 10.92 4.45 -11.30
CA ARG A 26 11.39 5.82 -11.50
C ARG A 26 10.48 6.87 -10.85
N ALA A 27 9.17 6.66 -10.81
CA ALA A 27 8.26 7.60 -10.18
C ALA A 27 8.45 7.69 -8.67
N VAL A 28 8.66 6.53 -8.02
CA VAL A 28 8.70 6.42 -6.55
C VAL A 28 10.11 6.50 -5.95
N ASN A 29 11.16 6.19 -6.73
CA ASN A 29 12.54 6.10 -6.23
C ASN A 29 13.49 7.19 -6.80
N SER A 30 13.00 8.10 -7.64
CA SER A 30 13.83 9.18 -8.20
C SER A 30 13.60 10.52 -7.50
N PRO A 31 14.58 11.45 -7.58
CA PRO A 31 14.41 12.83 -7.15
C PRO A 31 13.12 13.46 -7.69
N ALA A 32 12.48 14.30 -6.87
CA ALA A 32 11.22 14.92 -7.28
C ALA A 32 11.47 15.90 -8.44
N VAL A 33 10.54 15.90 -9.38
CA VAL A 33 10.59 16.74 -10.58
C VAL A 33 9.68 17.95 -10.41
N ASP A 34 9.65 18.85 -11.38
CA ASP A 34 8.69 19.95 -11.33
C ASP A 34 7.24 19.41 -11.37
N PRO A 35 6.26 20.10 -10.75
CA PRO A 35 4.89 19.61 -10.66
C PRO A 35 4.22 19.28 -12.00
N SER A 36 4.58 19.98 -13.08
CA SER A 36 4.02 19.72 -14.43
C SER A 36 4.60 18.44 -15.03
N SER A 37 5.90 18.21 -14.87
CA SER A 37 6.54 16.94 -15.24
C SER A 37 6.05 15.77 -14.40
N ASP A 38 5.82 15.97 -13.11
CA ASP A 38 5.24 14.94 -12.23
C ASP A 38 3.82 14.57 -12.68
N SER A 39 2.98 15.56 -12.95
CA SER A 39 1.62 15.35 -13.45
C SER A 39 1.59 14.61 -14.80
N ARG A 40 2.52 14.94 -15.71
CA ARG A 40 2.66 14.22 -16.99
C ARG A 40 3.13 12.78 -16.79
N ARG A 41 4.06 12.54 -15.87
CA ARG A 41 4.53 11.19 -15.51
C ARG A 41 3.40 10.36 -14.90
N ALA A 42 2.63 10.92 -13.98
CA ALA A 42 1.46 10.28 -13.38
C ALA A 42 0.45 9.88 -14.47
N ALA A 43 0.10 10.78 -15.40
CA ALA A 43 -0.81 10.47 -16.50
C ALA A 43 -0.27 9.37 -17.44
N ALA A 44 1.05 9.36 -17.71
CA ALA A 44 1.66 8.32 -18.54
C ALA A 44 1.65 6.94 -17.87
N ILE A 45 1.81 6.88 -16.54
CA ILE A 45 1.71 5.63 -15.77
C ILE A 45 0.25 5.20 -15.64
N HIS A 46 -0.67 6.15 -15.42
CA HIS A 46 -2.10 5.91 -15.31
C HIS A 46 -2.69 5.20 -16.54
N ALA A 47 -2.11 5.38 -17.73
CA ALA A 47 -2.48 4.63 -18.92
C ALA A 47 -2.41 3.09 -18.75
N LYS A 48 -1.68 2.58 -17.75
CA LYS A 48 -1.63 1.16 -17.35
C LYS A 48 -2.79 0.73 -16.45
N PHE A 49 -3.51 1.67 -15.87
CA PHE A 49 -4.52 1.50 -14.82
C PHE A 49 -5.87 2.09 -15.19
N CYS A 50 -6.11 2.39 -16.47
CA CYS A 50 -7.40 2.91 -16.92
C CYS A 50 -8.60 2.11 -16.44
N ASP A 51 -9.60 2.80 -15.88
CA ASP A 51 -10.92 2.23 -15.62
C ASP A 51 -11.92 2.51 -16.75
N SER A 52 -13.14 2.02 -16.61
CA SER A 52 -14.20 2.20 -17.62
C SER A 52 -14.65 3.65 -17.77
N VAL A 53 -14.53 4.46 -16.72
CA VAL A 53 -14.86 5.89 -16.75
C VAL A 53 -13.79 6.63 -17.55
N ASP A 54 -12.51 6.36 -17.27
CA ASP A 54 -11.38 6.91 -18.02
C ASP A 54 -11.46 6.52 -19.50
N PHE A 55 -11.77 5.26 -19.79
CA PHE A 55 -11.91 4.76 -21.15
C PHE A 55 -13.09 5.40 -21.89
N SER A 56 -14.19 5.70 -21.20
CA SER A 56 -15.32 6.40 -21.82
C SER A 56 -14.97 7.84 -22.22
N ALA A 57 -14.08 8.50 -21.47
CA ALA A 57 -13.65 9.88 -21.74
C ALA A 57 -12.47 9.96 -22.73
N TYR A 58 -11.50 9.05 -22.62
CA TYR A 58 -10.19 9.15 -23.28
C TYR A 58 -9.77 7.87 -24.01
N GLY A 59 -10.69 6.91 -24.18
CA GLY A 59 -10.41 5.59 -24.77
C GLY A 59 -9.79 5.66 -26.16
N GLY A 60 -8.84 4.77 -26.43
CA GLY A 60 -8.11 4.70 -27.70
C GLY A 60 -7.01 5.76 -27.86
N THR A 61 -6.83 6.63 -26.86
CA THR A 61 -5.72 7.59 -26.83
C THR A 61 -4.52 7.02 -26.06
N LYS A 62 -3.40 7.75 -26.07
CA LYS A 62 -2.22 7.40 -25.24
C LYS A 62 -2.48 7.56 -23.74
N LEU A 63 -3.48 8.36 -23.34
CA LEU A 63 -3.87 8.52 -21.93
C LEU A 63 -4.67 7.32 -21.44
N CYS A 64 -5.41 6.67 -22.35
CA CYS A 64 -6.20 5.50 -22.02
C CYS A 64 -6.34 4.53 -23.21
N PRO A 65 -5.33 3.68 -23.46
CA PRO A 65 -5.33 2.81 -24.63
C PRO A 65 -6.38 1.70 -24.52
N ALA A 66 -6.58 1.14 -23.33
CA ALA A 66 -7.55 0.09 -23.02
C ALA A 66 -7.88 0.09 -21.53
N VAL A 67 -9.01 -0.51 -21.16
CA VAL A 67 -9.33 -0.79 -19.75
C VAL A 67 -8.31 -1.79 -19.18
N SER A 68 -7.75 -1.47 -18.03
CA SER A 68 -6.74 -2.29 -17.34
C SER A 68 -7.34 -3.55 -16.72
N GLN A 69 -6.47 -4.52 -16.40
CA GLN A 69 -6.81 -5.61 -15.48
C GLN A 69 -6.84 -5.17 -14.00
N MET A 70 -6.27 -3.99 -13.72
CA MET A 70 -6.27 -3.32 -12.42
C MET A 70 -6.85 -1.91 -12.57
N PRO A 71 -8.14 -1.78 -12.93
CA PRO A 71 -8.79 -0.50 -13.19
C PRO A 71 -8.75 0.42 -11.97
N GLY A 72 -8.19 1.61 -12.16
CA GLY A 72 -7.98 2.64 -11.15
C GLY A 72 -6.91 2.30 -10.11
N GLY A 73 -6.05 1.32 -10.37
CA GLY A 73 -5.07 0.82 -9.39
C GLY A 73 -4.16 1.90 -8.78
N ASP A 74 -3.85 2.96 -9.52
CA ASP A 74 -3.01 4.07 -9.08
C ASP A 74 -3.77 5.25 -8.44
N LYS A 75 -5.12 5.21 -8.43
CA LYS A 75 -5.97 6.31 -7.93
C LYS A 75 -7.03 5.87 -6.91
N ARG A 76 -7.21 4.57 -6.68
CA ARG A 76 -8.19 4.03 -5.75
C ARG A 76 -7.53 3.45 -4.50
N MET A 77 -8.16 3.69 -3.35
CA MET A 77 -7.66 3.26 -2.04
C MET A 77 -7.70 1.74 -1.86
N ASP A 78 -8.59 1.04 -2.56
CA ASP A 78 -8.69 -0.42 -2.52
C ASP A 78 -7.40 -1.12 -2.96
N SER A 79 -6.56 -0.48 -3.79
CA SER A 79 -5.21 -0.95 -4.06
C SER A 79 -4.35 -1.14 -2.80
N LEU A 80 -4.60 -0.39 -1.72
CA LEU A 80 -3.88 -0.55 -0.45
C LEU A 80 -4.48 -1.62 0.45
N VAL A 81 -5.79 -1.85 0.39
CA VAL A 81 -6.51 -2.66 1.39
C VAL A 81 -6.96 -4.01 0.86
N ASP A 82 -7.38 -4.09 -0.40
CA ASP A 82 -7.97 -5.26 -1.06
C ASP A 82 -7.15 -5.74 -2.28
N GLY A 83 -6.12 -4.98 -2.66
CA GLY A 83 -5.27 -5.26 -3.80
C GLY A 83 -5.91 -4.85 -5.12
N ALA A 84 -5.12 -4.25 -6.00
CA ALA A 84 -5.63 -3.77 -7.28
C ALA A 84 -6.15 -4.92 -8.16
N GLY A 85 -7.24 -4.72 -8.89
CA GLY A 85 -7.81 -5.72 -9.79
C GLY A 85 -9.20 -5.36 -10.29
N GLN A 86 -9.86 -6.31 -10.96
CA GLN A 86 -11.19 -6.11 -11.55
C GLN A 86 -12.24 -5.69 -10.51
N ASN A 87 -13.22 -4.89 -10.93
CA ASN A 87 -14.32 -4.47 -10.07
C ASN A 87 -15.10 -5.67 -9.56
N GLY A 88 -15.37 -5.70 -8.24
CA GLY A 88 -16.13 -6.77 -7.61
C GLY A 88 -15.36 -8.08 -7.37
N LYS A 89 -14.02 -8.08 -7.55
CA LYS A 89 -13.20 -9.22 -7.12
C LYS A 89 -13.21 -9.36 -5.60
N ASP A 90 -12.91 -10.56 -5.12
CA ASP A 90 -12.59 -10.76 -3.71
C ASP A 90 -11.28 -10.04 -3.33
N PRO A 91 -11.13 -9.59 -2.07
CA PRO A 91 -9.89 -8.99 -1.58
C PRO A 91 -8.72 -9.98 -1.68
N ASP A 92 -7.61 -9.50 -2.25
CA ASP A 92 -6.31 -10.17 -2.13
C ASP A 92 -5.59 -9.55 -0.94
N LEU A 93 -5.16 -10.34 0.03
CA LEU A 93 -4.36 -9.87 1.17
C LEU A 93 -2.87 -10.22 1.02
N THR A 94 -2.51 -11.05 0.05
CA THR A 94 -1.14 -11.27 -0.40
C THR A 94 -1.03 -10.75 -1.83
N PHE A 95 -0.46 -9.56 -1.97
CA PHE A 95 -0.35 -8.86 -3.24
C PHE A 95 0.67 -9.53 -4.16
N SER A 96 0.34 -9.60 -5.45
CA SER A 96 1.33 -9.85 -6.50
C SER A 96 2.27 -8.65 -6.65
N PRO A 97 3.45 -8.81 -7.30
CA PRO A 97 4.34 -7.69 -7.57
C PRO A 97 3.66 -6.52 -8.31
N GLU A 98 2.74 -6.82 -9.23
CA GLU A 98 1.98 -5.83 -9.97
C GLU A 98 0.96 -5.09 -9.09
N GLN A 99 0.36 -5.79 -8.12
CA GLN A 99 -0.54 -5.18 -7.12
C GLN A 99 0.26 -4.29 -6.15
N VAL A 100 1.46 -4.71 -5.74
CA VAL A 100 2.37 -3.88 -4.94
C VAL A 100 2.72 -2.60 -5.71
N ASP A 101 3.08 -2.70 -6.98
CA ASP A 101 3.39 -1.54 -7.82
C ASP A 101 2.19 -0.58 -7.97
N ALA A 102 0.98 -1.10 -8.20
CA ALA A 102 -0.24 -0.30 -8.26
C ALA A 102 -0.48 0.45 -6.93
N ALA A 103 -0.35 -0.27 -5.81
CA ALA A 103 -0.49 0.29 -4.48
C ALA A 103 0.56 1.38 -4.19
N ARG A 104 1.82 1.18 -4.61
CA ARG A 104 2.88 2.20 -4.50
C ARG A 104 2.58 3.44 -5.34
N MET A 105 2.04 3.26 -6.55
CA MET A 105 1.61 4.41 -7.36
C MET A 105 0.45 5.17 -6.74
N TYR A 106 -0.46 4.50 -6.02
CA TYR A 106 -1.46 5.19 -5.23
C TYR A 106 -0.83 6.06 -4.12
N VAL A 107 0.20 5.57 -3.43
CA VAL A 107 0.94 6.39 -2.45
C VAL A 107 1.59 7.60 -3.12
N GLN A 108 2.29 7.39 -4.24
CA GLN A 108 2.91 8.46 -5.03
C GLN A 108 1.90 9.54 -5.42
N ASN A 109 0.71 9.12 -5.89
CA ASN A 109 -0.33 10.03 -6.37
C ASN A 109 -1.11 10.71 -5.23
N SER A 110 -1.17 10.13 -4.03
CA SER A 110 -1.96 10.67 -2.91
C SER A 110 -1.13 11.45 -1.88
N ILE A 111 0.09 11.01 -1.62
CA ILE A 111 1.01 11.57 -0.63
C ILE A 111 2.15 12.31 -1.33
N ASP A 112 2.98 11.60 -2.09
CA ASP A 112 4.32 12.04 -2.52
C ASP A 112 4.34 12.88 -3.80
N ARG A 113 3.24 13.61 -4.06
CA ARG A 113 3.15 14.53 -5.20
C ARG A 113 4.14 15.68 -5.07
N SER A 114 4.78 16.03 -6.18
CA SER A 114 5.81 17.07 -6.23
C SER A 114 5.19 18.46 -6.05
N VAL A 115 5.68 19.23 -5.08
CA VAL A 115 5.36 20.66 -4.90
C VAL A 115 6.46 21.59 -5.43
N GLY A 116 7.61 21.02 -5.79
CA GLY A 116 8.78 21.68 -6.35
C GLY A 116 9.82 20.63 -6.75
N ARG A 117 10.69 20.98 -7.70
CA ARG A 117 11.77 20.09 -8.16
C ARG A 117 12.88 19.95 -7.12
N ASP A 118 13.65 18.88 -7.21
CA ASP A 118 14.94 18.82 -6.55
C ASP A 118 15.94 19.78 -7.19
N LEU A 119 16.87 20.28 -6.37
CA LEU A 119 17.97 21.11 -6.83
C LEU A 119 19.11 20.24 -7.38
N GLY A 120 19.71 20.69 -8.48
CA GLY A 120 20.98 20.16 -8.93
C GLY A 120 22.10 20.50 -7.94
N LYS A 121 23.20 19.72 -7.96
CA LYS A 121 24.32 19.86 -7.03
C LYS A 121 24.86 21.30 -6.92
N GLY A 122 25.00 22.00 -8.04
CA GLY A 122 25.50 23.38 -8.05
C GLY A 122 24.52 24.38 -7.42
N GLU A 123 23.22 24.17 -7.60
CA GLU A 123 22.18 25.04 -7.06
C GLU A 123 22.06 24.87 -5.54
N ALA A 124 22.10 23.62 -5.08
CA ALA A 124 22.01 23.24 -3.68
C ALA A 124 23.15 23.81 -2.81
N MET A 125 24.31 24.10 -3.40
CA MET A 125 25.47 24.65 -2.69
C MET A 125 25.44 26.19 -2.55
N THR A 126 24.48 26.87 -3.17
CA THR A 126 24.29 28.32 -2.97
C THR A 126 23.62 28.58 -1.62
N PRO A 127 23.77 29.77 -1.00
CA PRO A 127 23.07 30.10 0.24
C PRO A 127 21.55 29.90 0.15
N LYS A 128 20.94 30.23 -0.99
CA LYS A 128 19.50 30.04 -1.23
C LYS A 128 19.13 28.59 -1.50
N GLY A 129 20.02 27.83 -2.15
CA GLY A 129 19.86 26.39 -2.33
C GLY A 129 19.88 25.63 -1.02
N ILE A 130 20.78 26.00 -0.09
CA ILE A 130 20.82 25.41 1.26
C ILE A 130 19.50 25.66 2.01
N GLU A 131 19.00 26.90 1.98
CA GLU A 131 17.70 27.24 2.58
C GLU A 131 16.55 26.42 1.95
N TYR A 132 16.53 26.29 0.62
CA TYR A 132 15.52 25.51 -0.11
C TYR A 132 15.57 24.02 0.27
N THR A 133 16.76 23.42 0.24
CA THR A 133 16.96 22.01 0.59
C THR A 133 16.53 21.74 2.03
N GLY A 134 16.85 22.64 2.97
CA GLY A 134 16.39 22.54 4.36
C GLY A 134 14.87 22.56 4.50
N LEU A 135 14.19 23.50 3.83
CA LEU A 135 12.73 23.56 3.80
C LEU A 135 12.11 22.31 3.19
N ARG A 136 12.74 21.78 2.14
CA ARG A 136 12.28 20.57 1.47
C ARG A 136 12.43 19.35 2.36
N THR A 137 13.54 19.20 3.08
CA THR A 137 13.72 18.13 4.06
C THR A 137 12.68 18.17 5.17
N GLN A 138 12.30 19.36 5.64
CA GLN A 138 11.21 19.51 6.63
C GLN A 138 9.86 19.06 6.07
N TYR A 139 9.55 19.46 4.83
CA TYR A 139 8.34 19.01 4.13
C TYR A 139 8.32 17.49 3.93
N GLU A 140 9.42 16.90 3.47
CA GLU A 140 9.55 15.46 3.26
C GLU A 140 9.42 14.67 4.56
N ALA A 141 9.88 15.19 5.70
CA ALA A 141 9.68 14.55 6.99
C ALA A 141 8.18 14.44 7.37
N ILE A 142 7.37 15.45 7.02
CA ILE A 142 5.92 15.41 7.24
C ILE A 142 5.26 14.43 6.26
N LEU A 143 5.69 14.42 5.00
CA LEU A 143 5.20 13.44 4.02
C LEU A 143 5.57 12.01 4.40
N ASP A 144 6.74 11.78 5.00
CA ASP A 144 7.12 10.45 5.48
C ASP A 144 6.13 9.98 6.55
N ALA A 145 5.86 10.81 7.56
CA ALA A 145 4.85 10.49 8.57
C ALA A 145 3.44 10.29 7.97
N ALA A 146 3.07 11.10 6.97
CA ALA A 146 1.79 11.00 6.28
C ALA A 146 1.64 9.73 5.44
N GLY A 147 2.71 9.28 4.78
CA GLY A 147 2.73 8.09 3.93
C GLY A 147 2.96 6.79 4.67
N PHE A 148 3.48 6.84 5.90
CA PHE A 148 3.82 5.66 6.70
C PHE A 148 2.67 4.64 6.82
N PRO A 149 1.41 5.00 7.12
CA PRO A 149 0.31 4.04 7.19
C PRO A 149 0.07 3.31 5.86
N GLN A 150 0.19 3.99 4.72
CA GLN A 150 0.00 3.38 3.41
C GLN A 150 1.16 2.43 3.07
N ARG A 151 2.41 2.85 3.31
CA ARG A 151 3.59 2.01 3.08
C ARG A 151 3.60 0.77 3.98
N GLN A 152 3.16 0.90 5.24
CA GLN A 152 2.99 -0.25 6.12
C GLN A 152 1.86 -1.17 5.65
N ALA A 153 0.73 -0.63 5.18
CA ALA A 153 -0.36 -1.44 4.65
C ALA A 153 0.06 -2.29 3.44
N ILE A 154 0.92 -1.75 2.57
CA ILE A 154 1.52 -2.50 1.45
C ILE A 154 2.54 -3.53 1.96
N ALA A 155 3.40 -3.16 2.91
CA ALA A 155 4.40 -4.05 3.48
C ALA A 155 3.74 -5.29 4.14
N ASP A 156 2.67 -5.08 4.90
CA ASP A 156 1.93 -6.16 5.56
C ASP A 156 1.20 -7.09 4.59
N ARG A 157 0.96 -6.62 3.34
CA ARG A 157 0.33 -7.37 2.25
C ARG A 157 1.31 -7.90 1.21
N THR A 158 2.59 -7.58 1.34
CA THR A 158 3.65 -8.17 0.50
C THR A 158 3.87 -9.62 0.94
N ALA A 159 4.01 -10.54 -0.03
CA ALA A 159 4.26 -11.94 0.26
C ALA A 159 5.53 -12.13 1.10
N ASN A 160 5.43 -12.92 2.17
CA ASN A 160 6.53 -13.12 3.12
C ASN A 160 6.86 -14.61 3.27
N PRO A 161 8.02 -15.08 2.75
CA PRO A 161 8.43 -16.48 2.88
C PRO A 161 8.53 -16.99 4.33
N ALA A 162 8.74 -16.10 5.32
CA ALA A 162 8.80 -16.47 6.72
C ALA A 162 7.47 -17.03 7.27
N THR A 163 6.34 -16.77 6.61
CA THR A 163 5.03 -17.30 7.01
C THR A 163 4.83 -18.76 6.63
N LYS A 164 5.71 -19.32 5.78
CA LYS A 164 5.54 -20.65 5.20
C LYS A 164 5.39 -21.75 6.25
N GLY A 165 6.24 -21.77 7.27
CA GLY A 165 6.17 -22.81 8.31
C GLY A 165 4.85 -22.79 9.07
N LEU A 166 4.38 -21.60 9.47
CA LEU A 166 3.10 -21.44 10.16
C LEU A 166 1.91 -21.84 9.28
N LEU A 167 1.97 -21.51 7.99
CA LEU A 167 0.94 -21.91 7.03
C LEU A 167 0.93 -23.44 6.82
N ASP A 168 2.09 -24.04 6.54
CA ASP A 168 2.21 -25.49 6.29
C ASP A 168 1.73 -26.31 7.50
N ASP A 169 2.01 -25.86 8.73
CA ASP A 169 1.51 -26.46 9.97
C ASP A 169 -0.01 -26.34 10.10
N ALA A 170 -0.58 -25.16 9.80
CA ALA A 170 -2.01 -24.94 9.89
C ALA A 170 -2.79 -25.75 8.84
N LEU A 171 -2.22 -25.94 7.65
CA LEU A 171 -2.82 -26.68 6.54
C LEU A 171 -2.84 -28.20 6.75
N GLN A 172 -2.21 -28.73 7.80
CA GLN A 172 -2.34 -30.15 8.18
C GLN A 172 -3.78 -30.51 8.59
N ALA A 173 -4.56 -29.53 9.08
CA ALA A 173 -5.97 -29.72 9.39
C ALA A 173 -6.82 -29.61 8.11
N PRO A 174 -7.62 -30.64 7.74
CA PRO A 174 -8.42 -30.62 6.51
C PRO A 174 -9.38 -29.44 6.42
N SER A 175 -10.03 -29.07 7.53
CA SER A 175 -10.93 -27.91 7.58
C SER A 175 -10.19 -26.59 7.35
N ALA A 176 -8.94 -26.46 7.82
CA ALA A 176 -8.11 -25.29 7.55
C ALA A 176 -7.64 -25.25 6.08
N ALA A 177 -7.27 -26.39 5.49
CA ALA A 177 -6.90 -26.49 4.09
C ALA A 177 -8.06 -26.13 3.15
N ALA A 178 -9.27 -26.61 3.45
CA ALA A 178 -10.47 -26.25 2.71
C ALA A 178 -10.74 -24.73 2.77
N TYR A 179 -10.62 -24.13 3.96
CA TYR A 179 -10.78 -22.69 4.14
C TYR A 179 -9.73 -21.89 3.36
N TYR A 180 -8.45 -22.26 3.45
CA TYR A 180 -7.38 -21.62 2.67
C TYR A 180 -7.66 -21.69 1.17
N ASN A 181 -8.07 -22.85 0.65
CA ASN A 181 -8.38 -23.00 -0.76
C ASN A 181 -9.56 -22.12 -1.20
N ALA A 182 -10.53 -21.88 -0.31
CA ALA A 182 -11.67 -21.02 -0.58
C ALA A 182 -11.30 -19.52 -0.52
N THR A 183 -10.50 -19.09 0.46
CA THR A 183 -10.37 -17.65 0.77
C THR A 183 -9.01 -17.04 0.46
N ALA A 184 -7.96 -17.84 0.28
CA ALA A 184 -6.61 -17.30 0.09
C ALA A 184 -6.46 -16.61 -1.27
N SER A 185 -5.64 -15.56 -1.29
CA SER A 185 -5.34 -14.76 -2.46
C SER A 185 -4.76 -15.63 -3.56
N LYS A 186 -4.98 -15.24 -4.82
CA LYS A 186 -4.47 -16.01 -5.96
C LYS A 186 -2.94 -16.14 -5.92
N TYR A 187 -2.25 -15.05 -5.57
CA TYR A 187 -0.79 -15.03 -5.52
C TYR A 187 -0.25 -15.86 -4.35
N ALA A 188 -0.89 -15.85 -3.18
CA ALA A 188 -0.53 -16.71 -2.05
C ALA A 188 -0.55 -18.20 -2.42
N LYS A 189 -1.61 -18.65 -3.10
CA LYS A 189 -1.74 -20.02 -3.62
C LYS A 189 -0.62 -20.35 -4.61
N GLN A 190 -0.20 -19.39 -5.44
CA GLN A 190 0.86 -19.57 -6.42
C GLN A 190 2.24 -19.74 -5.76
N VAL A 191 2.57 -18.94 -4.74
CA VAL A 191 3.91 -18.94 -4.13
C VAL A 191 4.04 -19.92 -2.95
N GLY A 192 2.92 -20.38 -2.39
CA GLY A 192 2.90 -21.36 -1.30
C GLY A 192 3.27 -20.79 0.07
N TYR A 193 3.13 -19.46 0.24
CA TYR A 193 3.25 -18.71 1.48
C TYR A 193 2.42 -17.43 1.36
N VAL A 194 2.16 -16.78 2.49
CA VAL A 194 1.23 -15.64 2.59
C VAL A 194 1.93 -14.38 3.10
N SER A 195 1.28 -13.23 2.94
CA SER A 195 1.62 -12.01 3.67
C SER A 195 1.21 -12.13 5.15
N TYR A 196 1.62 -11.15 5.98
CA TYR A 196 1.16 -11.11 7.38
C TYR A 196 -0.33 -10.81 7.49
N ALA A 197 -0.84 -9.87 6.68
CA ALA A 197 -2.26 -9.53 6.67
C ALA A 197 -3.14 -10.73 6.31
N GLU A 198 -2.70 -11.54 5.34
CA GLU A 198 -3.41 -12.75 4.96
C GLU A 198 -3.29 -13.86 6.01
N LEU A 199 -2.11 -14.01 6.63
CA LEU A 199 -1.94 -14.97 7.72
C LEU A 199 -2.87 -14.67 8.90
N GLU A 200 -2.98 -13.41 9.32
CA GLU A 200 -3.90 -12.98 10.38
C GLU A 200 -5.36 -13.25 10.00
N ARG A 201 -5.75 -12.87 8.78
CA ARG A 201 -7.11 -13.12 8.27
C ARG A 201 -7.42 -14.61 8.21
N PHE A 202 -6.47 -15.42 7.75
CA PHE A 202 -6.59 -16.86 7.67
C PHE A 202 -6.73 -17.48 9.07
N GLU A 203 -5.86 -17.14 10.02
CA GLU A 203 -5.88 -17.71 11.37
C GLU A 203 -7.17 -17.38 12.13
N VAL A 204 -7.65 -16.14 12.02
CA VAL A 204 -8.90 -15.72 12.68
C VAL A 204 -10.12 -16.30 11.93
N GLY A 205 -10.12 -16.21 10.60
CA GLY A 205 -11.22 -16.66 9.76
C GLY A 205 -11.44 -18.17 9.78
N ARG A 206 -10.37 -18.98 9.77
CA ARG A 206 -10.49 -20.44 9.79
C ARG A 206 -11.11 -21.00 11.07
N ARG A 207 -11.20 -20.19 12.13
CA ARG A 207 -11.80 -20.53 13.42
C ARG A 207 -13.18 -19.94 13.64
N TYR A 208 -13.49 -18.81 13.00
CA TYR A 208 -14.79 -18.15 13.14
C TYR A 208 -15.71 -18.45 11.95
N ALA A 209 -15.28 -18.14 10.74
CA ALA A 209 -16.09 -18.16 9.52
C ALA A 209 -16.11 -19.52 8.78
N ASN A 210 -15.28 -20.46 9.20
CA ASN A 210 -15.18 -21.78 8.58
C ASN A 210 -16.23 -22.75 9.12
N THR A 211 -17.20 -23.15 8.28
CA THR A 211 -18.26 -24.08 8.65
C THR A 211 -17.73 -25.47 9.02
N ASP A 212 -16.66 -25.92 8.37
CA ASP A 212 -16.08 -27.25 8.64
C ASP A 212 -15.46 -27.27 10.04
N TYR A 213 -14.75 -26.19 10.41
CA TYR A 213 -14.25 -26.04 11.77
C TYR A 213 -15.38 -25.99 12.82
N GLN A 214 -16.50 -25.33 12.52
CA GLN A 214 -17.64 -25.32 13.45
C GLN A 214 -18.27 -26.71 13.62
N ALA A 215 -18.31 -27.51 12.56
CA ALA A 215 -18.78 -28.90 12.61
C ALA A 215 -17.81 -29.78 13.42
N ASP A 216 -16.51 -29.65 13.17
CA ASP A 216 -15.45 -30.33 13.93
C ASP A 216 -15.59 -29.99 15.42
N LEU A 217 -15.69 -28.71 15.76
CA LEU A 217 -15.84 -28.23 17.14
C LEU A 217 -17.11 -28.80 17.80
N GLN A 218 -18.22 -28.88 17.07
CA GLN A 218 -19.47 -29.43 17.58
C GLN A 218 -19.40 -30.94 17.82
N ALA A 219 -18.61 -31.67 17.02
CA ALA A 219 -18.41 -33.11 17.12
C ALA A 219 -17.41 -33.50 18.23
N MET A 220 -16.58 -32.57 18.71
CA MET A 220 -15.64 -32.82 19.82
C MET A 220 -16.39 -33.23 21.09
N SER A 221 -15.97 -34.34 21.71
CA SER A 221 -16.45 -34.74 23.03
C SER A 221 -15.99 -33.72 24.08
N GLY A 222 -16.90 -33.32 24.97
CA GLY A 222 -16.59 -32.33 26.00
C GLY A 222 -17.78 -31.48 26.43
N ASP A 223 -17.52 -30.59 27.40
CA ASP A 223 -18.49 -29.69 27.99
C ASP A 223 -19.01 -28.66 26.97
N ASN A 224 -20.33 -28.51 26.89
CA ASN A 224 -21.00 -27.49 26.08
C ASN A 224 -20.49 -26.08 26.42
N LEU A 225 -20.21 -25.81 27.70
CA LEU A 225 -19.73 -24.51 28.15
C LEU A 225 -18.36 -24.20 27.54
N VAL A 226 -17.45 -25.18 27.45
CA VAL A 226 -16.12 -24.99 26.86
C VAL A 226 -16.21 -24.71 25.37
N ARG A 227 -17.08 -25.42 24.63
CA ARG A 227 -17.32 -25.13 23.20
C ARG A 227 -17.85 -23.72 22.99
N GLU A 228 -18.79 -23.29 23.82
CA GLU A 228 -19.34 -21.94 23.74
C GLU A 228 -18.28 -20.88 24.06
N GLN A 229 -17.43 -21.12 25.06
CA GLN A 229 -16.29 -20.24 25.35
C GLN A 229 -15.33 -20.12 24.16
N ILE A 230 -15.04 -21.22 23.45
CA ILE A 230 -14.21 -21.19 22.23
C ILE A 230 -14.88 -20.35 21.13
N ARG A 231 -16.19 -20.51 20.91
CA ARG A 231 -16.94 -19.73 19.91
C ARG A 231 -16.92 -18.24 20.23
N VAL A 232 -17.16 -17.87 21.49
CA VAL A 232 -17.09 -16.49 21.97
C VAL A 232 -15.69 -15.92 21.77
N ALA A 233 -14.64 -16.68 22.09
CA ALA A 233 -13.25 -16.27 21.87
C ALA A 233 -12.94 -16.06 20.38
N ASN A 234 -13.39 -16.95 19.50
CA ASN A 234 -13.21 -16.82 18.05
C ASN A 234 -13.95 -15.60 17.48
N LEU A 235 -15.18 -15.35 17.93
CA LEU A 235 -15.94 -14.15 17.58
C LEU A 235 -15.21 -12.87 18.03
N ASN A 236 -14.71 -12.84 19.27
CA ASN A 236 -13.95 -11.70 19.78
C ASN A 236 -12.69 -11.43 18.95
N ASN A 237 -11.94 -12.47 18.58
CA ASN A 237 -10.76 -12.33 17.72
C ASN A 237 -11.12 -11.79 16.33
N TRP A 238 -12.25 -12.24 15.75
CA TRP A 238 -12.77 -11.71 14.49
C TRP A 238 -13.11 -10.21 14.60
N LEU A 239 -13.86 -9.83 15.62
CA LEU A 239 -14.21 -8.42 15.84
C LEU A 239 -12.98 -7.54 16.08
N LEU A 240 -11.98 -8.03 16.83
CA LEU A 240 -10.73 -7.30 17.04
C LEU A 240 -9.92 -7.13 15.75
N LEU A 241 -9.92 -8.13 14.86
CA LEU A 241 -9.29 -8.00 13.54
C LEU A 241 -10.00 -6.94 12.69
N GLU A 242 -11.33 -6.91 12.68
CA GLU A 242 -12.10 -5.89 11.96
C GLU A 242 -11.86 -4.48 12.53
N VAL A 243 -11.76 -4.33 13.85
CA VAL A 243 -11.39 -3.07 14.49
C VAL A 243 -9.96 -2.64 14.10
N LYS A 244 -8.99 -3.57 14.08
CA LYS A 244 -7.62 -3.30 13.61
C LYS A 244 -7.65 -2.75 12.18
N ASN A 245 -8.40 -3.40 11.29
CA ASN A 245 -8.53 -2.99 9.89
C ASN A 245 -9.16 -1.59 9.76
N ALA A 246 -10.23 -1.31 10.51
CA ALA A 246 -10.86 0.01 10.53
C ALA A 246 -9.91 1.11 11.02
N VAL A 247 -9.13 0.84 12.06
CA VAL A 247 -8.11 1.78 12.57
C VAL A 247 -7.00 2.01 11.54
N GLN A 248 -6.55 0.97 10.83
CA GLN A 248 -5.56 1.13 9.75
C GLN A 248 -6.10 2.00 8.60
N GLN A 249 -7.36 1.78 8.19
CA GLN A 249 -8.00 2.62 7.17
C GLN A 249 -8.12 4.08 7.61
N GLN A 250 -8.48 4.31 8.88
CA GLN A 250 -8.53 5.66 9.43
C GLN A 250 -7.15 6.33 9.46
N ALA A 251 -6.09 5.57 9.78
CA ALA A 251 -4.72 6.08 9.75
C ALA A 251 -4.28 6.48 8.34
N ILE A 252 -4.67 5.72 7.31
CA ILE A 252 -4.42 6.06 5.89
C ILE A 252 -5.09 7.40 5.53
N ILE A 253 -6.38 7.56 5.88
CA ILE A 253 -7.13 8.80 5.61
C ILE A 253 -6.50 9.99 6.34
N ASN A 254 -6.14 9.82 7.62
CA ASN A 254 -5.48 10.86 8.40
C ASN A 254 -4.11 11.25 7.80
N GLY A 255 -3.36 10.28 7.27
CA GLY A 255 -2.13 10.53 6.53
C GLY A 255 -2.36 11.42 5.31
N GLN A 256 -3.41 11.16 4.52
CA GLN A 256 -3.75 12.00 3.37
C GLN A 256 -4.14 13.43 3.76
N VAL A 257 -4.86 13.60 4.88
CA VAL A 257 -5.18 14.91 5.45
C VAL A 257 -3.89 15.64 5.85
N LEU A 258 -2.98 14.96 6.57
CA LEU A 258 -1.69 15.52 6.96
C LEU A 258 -0.85 15.96 5.75
N ALA A 259 -0.76 15.12 4.71
CA ALA A 259 -0.08 15.47 3.46
C ALA A 259 -0.72 16.69 2.78
N SER A 260 -2.05 16.82 2.84
CA SER A 260 -2.76 17.98 2.32
C SER A 260 -2.41 19.27 3.08
N MET A 261 -2.37 19.21 4.42
CA MET A 261 -1.98 20.33 5.26
C MET A 261 -0.53 20.74 5.01
N ALA A 262 0.38 19.76 4.96
CA ALA A 262 1.79 19.99 4.64
C ALA A 262 1.96 20.70 3.29
N ARG A 263 1.22 20.26 2.26
CA ARG A 263 1.23 20.93 0.95
C ARG A 263 0.70 22.37 1.03
N GLY A 264 -0.38 22.59 1.78
CA GLY A 264 -0.94 23.93 1.99
C GLY A 264 0.05 24.90 2.63
N GLU A 265 0.86 24.42 3.56
CA GLU A 265 1.89 25.22 4.25
C GLU A 265 3.16 25.40 3.40
N TYR A 266 3.74 24.32 2.90
CA TYR A 266 5.09 24.33 2.33
C TYR A 266 5.13 24.65 0.84
N ALA A 267 4.11 24.32 0.05
CA ALA A 267 4.13 24.57 -1.39
C ALA A 267 4.41 26.05 -1.77
N PRO A 268 3.71 27.06 -1.21
CA PRO A 268 3.99 28.45 -1.55
C PRO A 268 5.40 28.89 -1.10
N ILE A 269 5.88 28.40 0.04
CA ILE A 269 7.21 28.73 0.58
C ILE A 269 8.30 28.16 -0.32
N LEU A 270 8.17 26.89 -0.70
CA LEU A 270 9.10 26.20 -1.58
C LEU A 270 9.12 26.83 -2.97
N GLN A 271 7.97 27.16 -3.55
CA GLN A 271 7.90 27.84 -4.86
C GLN A 271 8.56 29.21 -4.83
N ALA A 272 8.28 30.03 -3.80
CA ALA A 272 8.92 31.34 -3.65
C ALA A 272 10.44 31.22 -3.48
N LYS A 273 10.90 30.22 -2.71
CA LYS A 273 12.34 29.99 -2.49
C LYS A 273 13.03 29.46 -3.74
N LEU A 274 12.39 28.58 -4.51
CA LEU A 274 12.90 28.08 -5.78
C LEU A 274 13.12 29.24 -6.77
N GLY A 275 12.17 30.17 -6.87
CA GLY A 275 12.33 31.38 -7.69
C GLY A 275 13.54 32.23 -7.28
N GLN A 276 13.86 32.33 -5.99
CA GLN A 276 15.07 33.01 -5.50
C GLN A 276 16.35 32.27 -5.91
N VAL A 277 16.33 30.94 -5.91
CA VAL A 277 17.45 30.12 -6.38
C VAL A 277 17.69 30.37 -7.87
N ASP A 278 16.65 30.31 -8.69
CA ASP A 278 16.75 30.51 -10.14
C ASP A 278 17.23 31.93 -10.50
N GLN A 279 16.73 32.96 -9.82
CA GLN A 279 17.19 34.35 -9.96
C GLN A 279 18.67 34.51 -9.61
N SER A 280 19.13 33.88 -8.52
CA SER A 280 20.55 33.96 -8.10
C SER A 280 21.52 33.34 -9.09
N LEU A 281 21.02 32.48 -9.99
CA LEU A 281 21.78 31.79 -11.03
C LEU A 281 21.62 32.44 -12.41
N GLY A 282 20.89 33.56 -12.52
CA GLY A 282 20.65 34.26 -13.77
C GLY A 282 19.74 33.50 -14.74
N ARG A 283 18.90 32.59 -14.24
CA ARG A 283 17.87 31.91 -15.04
C ARG A 283 16.55 32.66 -14.90
N GLU A 284 16.24 33.53 -15.84
CA GLU A 284 14.88 34.06 -16.00
C GLU A 284 14.03 33.07 -16.80
N HIS A 285 12.77 32.91 -16.40
CA HIS A 285 11.77 32.06 -17.08
C HIS A 285 11.24 32.70 -18.37
#